data_AF-A0A0M3A290-F1
#
_entry.id   AF-A0A0M3A290-F1
#
_cell.length_a   1.000
_cell.length_b   1.000
_cell.length_c   1.000
_cell.angle_alpha   90.00
_cell.angle_beta   90.00
_cell.angle_gamma   90.00
#
_symmetry.space_group_name_H-M   'P 1'
#
loop_
_entity.id
_entity.type
_entity.pdbx_description
1 polymer ?
#
loop_
_entity_poly.entity_id
_entity_poly.type
_entity_poly.pdbx_seq_one_letter_code
_entity_poly.pdbx_strand_id
1 'polypeptide(L)'
;MIKGLAITPPVLGRISIGKIVEKNGKRLPEKDDQFTITSQIQNKDGWVKHPLDEQLRAKAPNQNQKLRSIPVRMIFNDPELNLRAEYSLFDRQTGRLICSGNGESCQRLGQNGVEQHPCPSPDLCPLAQGGLCKPYGRLYVNLDESDEFGTFIFRTTGFNSIRTLAARLNYYHAASGDLLSCLPLQLTLRGKSTTQSYRTPIYYVDLTLRDGINLQDAISSAKQIEEQSKAAGFYQEALDHVARQGYGNASFEVGSEEGLDIVEEFYTDESRSEQHQQTHDLNYVQDIQKGLQQSVQALN
;
A
#
# COMPACT_ATOMS: atom_id res chain seq x y z
N MET A 1 4.75 -1.48 31.09
CA MET A 1 4.65 -1.44 29.61
C MET A 1 4.84 -2.85 29.07
N ILE A 2 4.01 -3.26 28.11
CA ILE A 2 4.16 -4.55 27.41
C ILE A 2 5.43 -4.45 26.56
N LYS A 3 6.42 -5.30 26.83
CA LYS A 3 7.64 -5.36 26.00
C LYS A 3 7.29 -5.99 24.66
N GLY A 4 7.80 -5.42 23.58
CA GLY A 4 7.53 -5.91 22.22
C GLY A 4 6.15 -5.53 21.70
N LEU A 5 5.47 -4.54 22.32
CA LEU A 5 4.25 -4.00 21.75
C LEU A 5 4.59 -3.18 20.50
N ALA A 6 3.97 -3.58 19.41
CA ALA A 6 3.58 -2.77 18.28
C ALA A 6 3.30 -1.29 18.59
N ILE A 7 4.08 -0.36 18.05
CA ILE A 7 3.70 1.06 18.07
C ILE A 7 3.54 1.52 16.64
N THR A 8 2.32 1.45 16.14
CA THR A 8 1.89 1.97 14.83
C THR A 8 0.97 3.17 15.00
N PRO A 9 0.88 4.06 13.99
CA PRO A 9 0.00 5.22 14.05
C PRO A 9 -1.46 4.78 14.26
N PRO A 10 -2.22 5.49 15.10
CA PRO A 10 -3.64 5.25 15.25
C PRO A 10 -4.36 5.37 13.90
N VAL A 11 -5.06 4.31 13.49
CA VAL A 11 -5.89 4.33 12.29
C VAL A 11 -7.26 4.92 12.64
N LEU A 12 -7.72 5.92 11.90
CA LEU A 12 -9.05 6.53 12.01
C LEU A 12 -10.01 5.98 10.95
N GLY A 13 -9.45 5.53 9.82
CA GLY A 13 -10.25 5.02 8.71
C GLY A 13 -9.41 4.40 7.61
N ARG A 14 -10.08 4.03 6.52
CA ARG A 14 -9.51 3.34 5.37
C ARG A 14 -9.68 4.18 4.12
N ILE A 15 -8.72 4.08 3.21
CA ILE A 15 -8.83 4.55 1.83
C ILE A 15 -8.86 3.28 0.96
N SER A 16 -9.80 3.23 0.02
CA SER A 16 -9.93 2.13 -0.92
C SER A 16 -10.12 2.64 -2.35
N ILE A 17 -9.73 1.83 -3.34
CA ILE A 17 -9.96 2.07 -4.78
C ILE A 17 -10.75 0.90 -5.40
N GLY A 18 -11.67 0.35 -4.61
CA GLY A 18 -12.47 -0.81 -4.93
C GLY A 18 -13.66 -0.91 -4.00
N LYS A 19 -14.61 -1.75 -4.36
CA LYS A 19 -15.84 -2.00 -3.60
C LYS A 19 -16.18 -3.48 -3.62
N ILE A 20 -16.93 -3.93 -2.64
CA ILE A 20 -17.50 -5.28 -2.66
C ILE A 20 -18.84 -5.21 -3.40
N VAL A 21 -19.02 -6.09 -4.38
CA VAL A 21 -20.28 -6.26 -5.13
C VAL A 21 -20.78 -7.69 -5.01
N GLU A 22 -22.09 -7.85 -4.89
CA GLU A 22 -22.69 -9.18 -4.90
C GLU A 22 -22.96 -9.60 -6.34
N LYS A 23 -22.34 -10.70 -6.78
CA LYS A 23 -22.57 -11.32 -8.10
C LYS A 23 -22.87 -12.80 -7.87
N ASN A 24 -24.05 -13.25 -8.32
CA ASN A 24 -24.51 -14.65 -8.17
C ASN A 24 -24.52 -15.16 -6.72
N GLY A 25 -24.94 -14.33 -5.76
CA GLY A 25 -24.98 -14.69 -4.32
C GLY A 25 -23.60 -14.80 -3.66
N LYS A 26 -22.53 -14.37 -4.35
CA LYS A 26 -21.16 -14.27 -3.81
C LYS A 26 -20.75 -12.81 -3.72
N ARG A 27 -20.20 -12.40 -2.57
CA ARG A 27 -19.55 -11.09 -2.39
C ARG A 27 -18.19 -11.13 -3.06
N LEU A 28 -17.99 -10.31 -4.08
CA LEU A 28 -16.77 -10.24 -4.86
C LEU A 28 -16.19 -8.82 -4.82
N PRO A 29 -14.87 -8.67 -4.60
CA PRO A 29 -14.21 -7.38 -4.72
C PRO A 29 -14.13 -6.95 -6.20
N GLU A 30 -14.46 -5.71 -6.45
CA GLU A 30 -14.43 -5.07 -7.76
C GLU A 30 -13.57 -3.80 -7.69
N LYS A 31 -12.64 -3.65 -8.64
CA LYS A 31 -11.83 -2.44 -8.76
C LYS A 31 -12.74 -1.27 -9.14
N ASP A 32 -12.56 -0.14 -8.48
CA ASP A 32 -13.31 1.07 -8.77
C ASP A 32 -12.38 2.11 -9.39
N ASP A 33 -12.97 3.11 -10.04
CA ASP A 33 -12.26 4.21 -10.66
C ASP A 33 -12.23 5.45 -9.76
N GLN A 34 -12.51 5.32 -8.47
CA GLN A 34 -12.50 6.42 -7.52
C GLN A 34 -12.01 5.95 -6.16
N PHE A 35 -11.55 6.89 -5.35
CA PHE A 35 -11.33 6.64 -3.95
C PHE A 35 -12.65 6.54 -3.21
N THR A 36 -12.66 5.75 -2.14
CA THR A 36 -13.69 5.76 -1.09
C THR A 36 -13.02 5.81 0.27
N ILE A 37 -13.47 6.70 1.15
CA ILE A 37 -12.97 6.84 2.51
C ILE A 37 -14.00 6.30 3.49
N THR A 38 -13.60 5.35 4.33
CA THR A 38 -14.48 4.73 5.33
C THR A 38 -13.89 4.85 6.72
N SER A 39 -14.75 4.79 7.73
CA SER A 39 -14.33 4.61 9.12
C SER A 39 -13.78 3.19 9.33
N GLN A 40 -13.38 2.89 10.57
CA GLN A 40 -13.07 1.52 11.01
C GLN A 40 -14.32 0.71 11.40
N ILE A 41 -15.53 1.24 11.21
CA ILE A 41 -16.76 0.53 11.53
C ILE A 41 -17.25 -0.23 10.31
N GLN A 42 -17.49 -1.53 10.49
CA GLN A 42 -18.06 -2.41 9.47
C GLN A 42 -19.44 -2.90 9.92
N ASN A 43 -20.45 -2.72 9.07
CA ASN A 43 -21.80 -3.25 9.26
C ASN A 43 -22.03 -4.43 8.30
N LYS A 44 -23.20 -5.07 8.38
CA LYS A 44 -23.60 -6.15 7.46
C LYS A 44 -23.51 -5.77 5.98
N ASP A 45 -23.76 -4.50 5.67
CA ASP A 45 -23.73 -3.96 4.30
C ASP A 45 -22.31 -3.53 3.85
N GLY A 46 -21.32 -3.59 4.75
CA GLY A 46 -19.93 -3.22 4.50
C GLY A 46 -19.43 -2.07 5.37
N TRP A 47 -18.32 -1.47 4.95
CA TRP A 47 -17.65 -0.38 5.66
C TRP A 47 -18.47 0.91 5.67
N VAL A 48 -18.63 1.50 6.86
CA VAL A 48 -19.35 2.75 7.05
C VAL A 48 -18.50 3.92 6.53
N LYS A 49 -19.07 4.73 5.62
CA LYS A 49 -18.39 5.90 5.06
C LYS A 49 -17.94 6.88 6.14
N HIS A 50 -16.73 7.41 6.00
CA HIS A 50 -16.24 8.48 6.86
C HIS A 50 -16.82 9.82 6.40
N PRO A 51 -17.15 10.78 7.29
CA PRO A 51 -17.63 12.11 6.91
C PRO A 51 -16.72 12.84 5.90
N LEU A 52 -15.40 12.60 5.98
CA LEU A 52 -14.43 13.15 5.02
C LEU A 52 -14.66 12.70 3.57
N ASP A 53 -15.26 11.51 3.32
CA ASP A 53 -15.58 11.05 1.96
C ASP A 53 -16.51 12.04 1.26
N GLU A 54 -17.58 12.45 1.94
CA GLU A 54 -18.56 13.39 1.40
C GLU A 54 -17.98 14.81 1.30
N GLN A 55 -17.24 15.26 2.32
CA GLN A 55 -16.62 16.58 2.33
C GLN A 55 -15.62 16.76 1.18
N LEU A 56 -14.80 15.74 0.89
CA LEU A 56 -13.82 15.79 -0.19
C LEU A 56 -14.51 15.71 -1.56
N ARG A 57 -15.58 14.92 -1.71
CA ARG A 57 -16.39 14.87 -2.94
C ARG A 57 -17.08 16.19 -3.24
N ALA A 58 -17.59 16.88 -2.22
CA ALA A 58 -18.22 18.19 -2.38
C ALA A 58 -17.22 19.24 -2.90
N LYS A 59 -15.93 19.09 -2.57
CA LYS A 59 -14.83 19.95 -3.06
C LYS A 59 -14.22 19.47 -4.38
N ALA A 60 -14.60 18.30 -4.88
CA ALA A 60 -14.03 17.76 -6.10
C ALA A 60 -14.49 18.57 -7.32
N PRO A 61 -13.59 18.94 -8.25
CA PRO A 61 -13.91 19.79 -9.39
C PRO A 61 -14.78 19.11 -10.46
N ASN A 62 -15.08 17.81 -10.31
CA ASN A 62 -15.71 17.00 -11.35
C ASN A 62 -17.24 16.96 -11.20
N GLN A 63 -17.96 17.14 -12.31
CA GLN A 63 -19.44 17.09 -12.38
C GLN A 63 -20.05 15.77 -11.86
N ASN A 64 -19.29 14.66 -11.89
CA ASN A 64 -19.76 13.34 -11.44
C ASN A 64 -19.41 13.03 -9.97
N GLN A 65 -18.86 13.99 -9.20
CA GLN A 65 -18.48 13.81 -7.79
C GLN A 65 -17.55 12.60 -7.51
N LYS A 66 -16.83 12.12 -8.53
CA LYS A 66 -15.84 11.05 -8.40
C LYS A 66 -14.59 11.60 -7.71
N LEU A 67 -14.25 11.03 -6.57
CA LEU A 67 -13.04 11.38 -5.82
C LEU A 67 -11.82 10.74 -6.50
N ARG A 68 -11.08 11.52 -7.28
CA ARG A 68 -9.89 11.06 -8.04
C ARG A 68 -8.57 11.47 -7.40
N SER A 69 -8.61 12.44 -6.49
CA SER A 69 -7.46 12.92 -5.74
C SER A 69 -7.86 13.16 -4.29
N ILE A 70 -6.96 12.88 -3.35
CA ILE A 70 -7.13 13.15 -1.92
C ILE A 70 -5.90 13.91 -1.44
N PRO A 71 -6.04 15.15 -0.92
CA PRO A 71 -4.94 15.83 -0.24
C PRO A 71 -4.49 15.00 0.97
N VAL A 72 -3.18 14.77 1.11
CA VAL A 72 -2.63 13.96 2.19
C VAL A 72 -1.39 14.62 2.78
N ARG A 73 -1.10 14.29 4.04
CA ARG A 73 0.16 14.59 4.69
C ARG A 73 0.82 13.29 5.14
N MET A 74 2.14 13.19 4.95
CA MET A 74 2.91 12.08 5.54
C MET A 74 3.15 12.39 7.01
N ILE A 75 3.05 11.38 7.88
CA ILE A 75 3.29 11.60 9.32
C ILE A 75 4.79 11.62 9.62
N PHE A 76 5.56 10.81 8.89
CA PHE A 76 6.98 10.66 9.11
C PHE A 76 7.77 11.21 7.93
N ASN A 77 9.01 11.63 8.18
CA ASN A 77 9.91 11.96 7.08
C ASN A 77 10.48 10.71 6.41
N ASP A 78 10.66 9.63 7.18
CA ASP A 78 11.10 8.33 6.69
C ASP A 78 10.02 7.65 5.81
N PRO A 79 10.33 7.33 4.53
CA PRO A 79 9.41 6.64 3.63
C PRO A 79 8.86 5.32 4.16
N GLU A 80 9.68 4.51 4.85
CA GLU A 80 9.30 3.15 5.28
C GLU A 80 8.33 3.16 6.46
N LEU A 81 8.32 4.23 7.25
CA LEU A 81 7.35 4.43 8.32
C LEU A 81 5.95 4.76 7.76
N ASN A 82 5.88 5.41 6.60
CA ASN A 82 4.63 5.76 5.94
C ASN A 82 4.11 4.61 5.04
N LEU A 83 4.98 3.96 4.26
CA LEU A 83 4.62 2.84 3.38
C LEU A 83 5.37 1.58 3.78
N ARG A 84 4.63 0.62 4.37
CA ARG A 84 5.15 -0.73 4.58
C ARG A 84 4.81 -1.62 3.39
N ALA A 85 5.83 -2.13 2.72
CA ALA A 85 5.67 -3.02 1.57
C ALA A 85 6.50 -4.30 1.77
N GLU A 86 5.82 -5.44 1.79
CA GLU A 86 6.44 -6.74 2.03
C GLU A 86 5.68 -7.85 1.28
N TYR A 87 6.34 -8.96 0.99
CA TYR A 87 5.67 -10.18 0.55
C TYR A 87 4.95 -10.83 1.72
N SER A 88 3.63 -10.98 1.62
CA SER A 88 2.79 -11.51 2.69
C SER A 88 2.07 -12.77 2.26
N LEU A 89 1.92 -13.71 3.18
CA LEU A 89 1.09 -14.91 3.06
C LEU A 89 0.17 -14.98 4.27
N PHE A 90 -1.14 -15.03 4.05
CA PHE A 90 -2.16 -15.13 5.11
C PHE A 90 -2.84 -16.50 5.08
N ASP A 91 -3.18 -17.00 6.26
CA ASP A 91 -4.10 -18.11 6.41
C ASP A 91 -5.52 -17.63 6.11
N ARG A 92 -6.16 -18.26 5.12
CA ARG A 92 -7.47 -17.83 4.64
C ARG A 92 -8.62 -18.09 5.60
N GLN A 93 -8.49 -19.10 6.45
CA GLN A 93 -9.57 -19.48 7.37
C GLN A 93 -9.54 -18.64 8.63
N THR A 94 -8.33 -18.26 9.06
CA THR A 94 -8.11 -17.59 10.35
C THR A 94 -7.74 -16.12 10.22
N GLY A 95 -7.41 -15.64 9.01
CA GLY A 95 -6.95 -14.27 8.78
C GLY A 95 -5.51 -14.01 9.21
N ARG A 96 -4.83 -15.00 9.80
CA ARG A 96 -3.51 -14.81 10.42
C ARG A 96 -2.41 -14.70 9.38
N LEU A 97 -1.48 -13.77 9.58
CA LEU A 97 -0.27 -13.69 8.77
C LEU A 97 0.63 -14.90 9.08
N ILE A 98 0.94 -15.70 8.07
CA ILE A 98 1.81 -16.88 8.18
C ILE A 98 3.26 -16.48 7.92
N CYS A 99 3.50 -15.62 6.92
CA CYS A 99 4.83 -15.23 6.48
C CYS A 99 4.84 -13.77 6.02
N SER A 100 5.87 -13.02 6.43
CA SER A 100 6.20 -11.68 5.92
C SER A 100 7.66 -11.66 5.50
N GLY A 101 7.97 -11.18 4.29
CA GLY A 101 9.34 -11.19 3.78
C GLY A 101 9.64 -10.09 2.76
N ASN A 102 10.92 -9.89 2.47
CA ASN A 102 11.39 -8.82 1.60
C ASN A 102 11.97 -9.32 0.27
N GLY A 103 11.90 -10.63 -0.01
CA GLY A 103 12.51 -11.25 -1.19
C GLY A 103 13.97 -11.65 -1.00
N GLU A 104 14.51 -11.50 0.22
CA GLU A 104 15.81 -12.06 0.64
C GLU A 104 15.65 -12.90 1.92
N SER A 105 14.94 -12.37 2.91
CA SER A 105 14.60 -13.02 4.17
C SER A 105 13.11 -12.88 4.47
N CYS A 106 12.59 -13.77 5.30
CA CYS A 106 11.22 -13.72 5.79
C CYS A 106 11.12 -14.18 7.24
N GLN A 107 10.10 -13.66 7.92
CA GLN A 107 9.68 -14.09 9.24
C GLN A 107 8.43 -14.94 9.10
N ARG A 108 8.38 -16.07 9.81
CA ARG A 108 7.25 -17.01 9.80
C ARG A 108 6.76 -17.26 11.21
N LEU A 109 5.44 -17.40 11.36
CA LEU A 109 4.85 -17.84 12.61
C LEU A 109 4.93 -19.38 12.70
N GLY A 110 5.92 -19.88 13.42
CA GLY A 110 6.12 -21.29 13.72
C GLY A 110 5.46 -21.71 15.03
N GLN A 111 5.62 -22.99 15.41
CA GLN A 111 5.07 -23.52 16.66
C GLN A 111 5.71 -22.89 17.91
N ASN A 112 6.95 -22.44 17.80
CA ASN A 112 7.73 -21.85 18.89
C ASN A 112 7.81 -20.32 18.84
N GLY A 113 6.98 -19.67 18.04
CA GLY A 113 6.98 -18.22 17.83
C GLY A 113 7.48 -17.81 16.45
N VAL A 114 8.05 -16.62 16.35
CA VAL A 114 8.51 -16.05 15.07
C VAL A 114 9.90 -16.59 14.72
N GLU A 115 10.01 -17.23 13.56
CA GLU A 115 11.26 -17.81 13.03
C GLU A 115 11.73 -17.05 11.78
N GLN A 116 13.04 -16.91 11.60
CA GLN A 116 13.62 -16.34 10.37
C GLN A 116 14.02 -17.42 9.37
N HIS A 117 13.70 -17.18 8.10
CA HIS A 117 13.92 -18.09 6.97
C HIS A 117 14.39 -17.30 5.73
N PRO A 118 15.16 -17.91 4.80
CA PRO A 118 15.40 -17.32 3.49
C PRO A 118 14.08 -17.11 2.71
N CYS A 119 13.99 -16.01 1.95
CA CYS A 119 12.83 -15.69 1.12
C CYS A 119 13.27 -15.61 -0.34
N PRO A 120 13.16 -16.68 -1.15
CA PRO A 120 13.64 -16.68 -2.53
C PRO A 120 12.69 -15.94 -3.50
N SER A 121 11.93 -14.94 -3.02
CA SER A 121 10.76 -14.34 -3.67
C SER A 121 9.55 -15.30 -3.84
N PRO A 122 8.33 -14.79 -4.11
CA PRO A 122 7.15 -15.63 -4.29
C PRO A 122 7.28 -16.69 -5.39
N ASP A 123 7.99 -16.40 -6.48
CA ASP A 123 8.06 -17.31 -7.64
C ASP A 123 8.81 -18.61 -7.35
N LEU A 124 9.72 -18.58 -6.36
CA LEU A 124 10.56 -19.73 -6.00
C LEU A 124 10.25 -20.26 -4.59
N CYS A 125 9.32 -19.63 -3.87
CA CYS A 125 9.02 -20.00 -2.50
C CYS A 125 8.01 -21.17 -2.46
N PRO A 126 8.33 -22.32 -1.82
CA PRO A 126 7.40 -23.45 -1.72
C PRO A 126 6.08 -23.12 -1.02
N LEU A 127 6.07 -22.14 -0.12
CA LEU A 127 4.86 -21.67 0.57
C LEU A 127 4.00 -20.73 -0.29
N ALA A 128 4.55 -20.21 -1.39
CA ALA A 128 3.87 -19.26 -2.27
C ALA A 128 3.15 -19.95 -3.44
N GLN A 129 3.13 -21.30 -3.48
CA GLN A 129 2.44 -22.08 -4.51
C GLN A 129 1.01 -21.58 -4.72
N GLY A 130 0.59 -21.47 -5.98
CA GLY A 130 -0.74 -20.94 -6.33
C GLY A 130 -0.87 -19.41 -6.22
N GLY A 131 0.24 -18.67 -6.07
CA GLY A 131 0.20 -17.20 -5.97
C GLY A 131 -0.35 -16.71 -4.63
N LEU A 132 -0.19 -17.54 -3.58
CA LEU A 132 -0.72 -17.26 -2.25
C LEU A 132 0.08 -16.20 -1.48
N CYS A 133 1.36 -16.07 -1.82
CA CYS A 133 2.24 -15.01 -1.31
C CYS A 133 2.27 -13.87 -2.32
N LYS A 134 1.86 -12.66 -1.92
CA LYS A 134 1.77 -11.49 -2.81
C LYS A 134 2.45 -10.28 -2.17
N PRO A 135 2.92 -9.29 -2.95
CA PRO A 135 3.31 -8.01 -2.39
C PRO A 135 2.11 -7.36 -1.70
N TYR A 136 2.32 -6.80 -0.51
CA TYR A 136 1.31 -6.17 0.31
C TYR A 136 1.81 -4.81 0.78
N GLY A 137 1.17 -3.76 0.28
CA GLY A 137 1.44 -2.38 0.66
C GLY A 137 0.41 -1.87 1.67
N ARG A 138 0.91 -1.25 2.74
CA ARG A 138 0.13 -0.52 3.74
C ARG A 138 0.69 0.90 3.83
N LEU A 139 -0.02 1.84 3.21
CA LEU A 139 0.31 3.26 3.27
C LEU A 139 -0.53 3.92 4.35
N TYR A 140 0.13 4.59 5.29
CA TYR A 140 -0.48 5.40 6.33
C TYR A 140 -0.34 6.87 5.95
N VAL A 141 -1.45 7.60 5.94
CA VAL A 141 -1.47 9.03 5.61
C VAL A 141 -2.38 9.79 6.56
N ASN A 142 -2.09 11.04 6.84
CA ASN A 142 -3.01 11.92 7.54
C ASN A 142 -3.90 12.67 6.52
N LEU A 143 -5.20 12.72 6.80
CA LEU A 143 -6.20 13.44 5.99
C LEU A 143 -6.86 14.59 6.74
N ASP A 144 -6.68 14.64 8.06
CA ASP A 144 -7.42 15.50 8.97
C ASP A 144 -6.43 16.30 9.81
N GLU A 145 -6.40 17.62 9.58
CA GLU A 145 -5.54 18.55 10.30
C GLU A 145 -5.99 18.73 11.77
N SER A 146 -7.15 18.22 12.17
CA SER A 146 -7.62 18.27 13.56
C SER A 146 -7.05 17.16 14.44
N ASP A 147 -6.55 16.06 13.85
CA ASP A 147 -5.83 15.00 14.55
C ASP A 147 -4.47 14.77 13.89
N GLU A 148 -3.43 15.38 14.48
CA GLU A 148 -2.06 15.42 13.95
C GLU A 148 -1.42 14.03 13.79
N PHE A 149 -1.85 13.04 14.58
CA PHE A 149 -1.28 11.68 14.60
C PHE A 149 -2.24 10.60 14.08
N GLY A 150 -3.50 10.95 13.86
CA GLY A 150 -4.49 10.08 13.24
C GLY A 150 -4.17 9.79 11.77
N THR A 151 -4.31 8.52 11.38
CA THR A 151 -4.03 8.05 10.02
C THR A 151 -5.21 7.42 9.33
N PHE A 152 -5.22 7.50 8.01
CA PHE A 152 -6.02 6.64 7.15
C PHE A 152 -5.09 5.66 6.46
N ILE A 153 -5.51 4.39 6.43
CA ILE A 153 -4.71 3.33 5.81
C ILE A 153 -5.21 3.01 4.40
N PHE A 154 -4.29 3.01 3.44
CA PHE A 154 -4.50 2.46 2.10
C PHE A 154 -3.78 1.11 1.98
N ARG A 155 -4.56 0.04 1.87
CA ARG A 155 -4.08 -1.34 1.68
C ARG A 155 -4.14 -1.72 0.22
N THR A 156 -3.10 -2.37 -0.30
CA THR A 156 -3.10 -2.82 -1.69
C THR A 156 -2.18 -4.01 -1.93
N THR A 157 -2.61 -4.92 -2.80
CA THR A 157 -1.75 -5.94 -3.43
C THR A 157 -1.27 -5.52 -4.83
N GLY A 158 -1.66 -4.32 -5.27
CA GLY A 158 -1.41 -3.83 -6.62
C GLY A 158 0.04 -3.37 -6.80
N PHE A 159 0.82 -4.15 -7.55
CA PHE A 159 2.24 -3.85 -7.84
C PHE A 159 2.47 -2.43 -8.37
N ASN A 160 1.61 -1.93 -9.27
CA ASN A 160 1.75 -0.57 -9.81
C ASN A 160 1.62 0.51 -8.72
N SER A 161 0.66 0.35 -7.80
CA SER A 161 0.49 1.29 -6.67
C SER A 161 1.71 1.21 -5.75
N ILE A 162 2.10 0.01 -5.31
CA ILE A 162 3.22 -0.19 -4.37
C ILE A 162 4.52 0.42 -4.94
N ARG A 163 4.87 0.06 -6.17
CA ARG A 163 6.10 0.55 -6.82
C ARG A 163 6.09 2.07 -6.97
N THR A 164 4.98 2.64 -7.44
CA THR A 164 4.90 4.09 -7.67
C THR A 164 4.93 4.86 -6.35
N LEU A 165 4.18 4.43 -5.34
CA LEU A 165 4.19 5.04 -4.01
C LEU A 165 5.59 4.99 -3.39
N ALA A 166 6.24 3.82 -3.39
CA ALA A 166 7.59 3.66 -2.84
C ALA A 166 8.59 4.59 -3.53
N ALA A 167 8.58 4.66 -4.87
CA ALA A 167 9.46 5.55 -5.61
C ALA A 167 9.18 7.03 -5.28
N ARG A 168 7.92 7.45 -5.26
CA ARG A 168 7.54 8.84 -4.98
C ARG A 168 7.93 9.27 -3.57
N LEU A 169 7.66 8.45 -2.56
CA LEU A 169 8.04 8.74 -1.17
C LEU A 169 9.55 8.92 -1.04
N ASN A 170 10.34 7.98 -1.57
CA ASN A 170 11.80 8.05 -1.53
C ASN A 170 12.34 9.28 -2.29
N TYR A 171 11.78 9.59 -3.46
CA TYR A 171 12.23 10.74 -4.25
C TYR A 171 11.87 12.07 -3.60
N TYR A 172 10.67 12.20 -3.04
CA TYR A 172 10.27 13.42 -2.32
C TYR A 172 11.06 13.60 -1.04
N HIS A 173 11.32 12.54 -0.28
CA HIS A 173 12.20 12.56 0.89
C HIS A 173 13.61 13.05 0.50
N ALA A 174 14.24 12.43 -0.51
CA ALA A 174 15.58 12.79 -0.94
C ALA A 174 15.66 14.21 -1.53
N ALA A 175 14.68 14.60 -2.37
CA ALA A 175 14.69 15.91 -3.03
C ALA A 175 14.40 17.07 -2.07
N SER A 176 13.61 16.83 -1.02
CA SER A 176 13.27 17.85 -0.02
C SER A 176 14.31 18.00 1.09
N GLY A 177 15.22 17.03 1.22
CA GLY A 177 16.23 17.01 2.28
C GLY A 177 15.63 16.63 3.62
N ASP A 178 14.91 15.50 3.67
CA ASP A 178 14.27 14.96 4.87
C ASP A 178 13.08 15.81 5.37
N LEU A 179 12.26 16.35 4.46
CA LEU A 179 11.07 17.17 4.80
C LEU A 179 9.76 16.57 4.27
N LEU A 180 9.71 15.26 4.08
CA LEU A 180 8.57 14.58 3.46
C LEU A 180 7.24 14.86 4.17
N SER A 181 7.23 14.95 5.51
CA SER A 181 6.03 15.29 6.31
C SER A 181 5.49 16.70 6.08
N CYS A 182 6.35 17.61 5.62
CA CYS A 182 6.03 19.03 5.39
C CYS A 182 5.61 19.32 3.94
N LEU A 183 5.69 18.34 3.04
CA LEU A 183 5.35 18.54 1.63
C LEU A 183 3.83 18.54 1.40
N PRO A 184 3.30 19.45 0.56
CA PRO A 184 1.89 19.49 0.21
C PRO A 184 1.57 18.40 -0.83
N LEU A 185 1.28 17.19 -0.35
CA LEU A 185 1.07 16.02 -1.20
C LEU A 185 -0.43 15.70 -1.40
N GLN A 186 -0.69 14.86 -2.39
CA GLN A 186 -2.00 14.26 -2.65
C GLN A 186 -1.84 12.84 -3.22
N LEU A 187 -2.75 11.95 -2.85
CA LEU A 187 -2.95 10.69 -3.57
C LEU A 187 -3.75 10.96 -4.82
N THR A 188 -3.32 10.44 -5.97
CA THR A 188 -3.99 10.62 -7.26
C THR A 188 -4.22 9.27 -7.93
N LEU A 189 -5.43 9.05 -8.43
CA LEU A 189 -5.75 7.87 -9.24
C LEU A 189 -5.22 8.03 -10.66
N ARG A 190 -4.42 7.06 -11.11
CA ARG A 190 -3.90 6.97 -12.47
C ARG A 190 -4.47 5.76 -13.18
N GLY A 191 -4.88 5.95 -14.43
CA GLY A 191 -5.30 4.85 -15.31
C GLY A 191 -4.12 4.33 -16.13
N LYS A 192 -4.06 3.00 -16.30
CA LYS A 192 -3.16 2.33 -17.25
C LYS A 192 -3.92 1.20 -17.93
N SER A 193 -3.56 0.86 -19.16
CA SER A 193 -3.98 -0.40 -19.78
C SER A 193 -2.73 -1.22 -20.10
N THR A 194 -2.79 -2.53 -19.85
CA THR A 194 -1.73 -3.48 -20.18
C THR A 194 -2.27 -4.61 -21.04
N THR A 195 -1.38 -5.35 -21.72
CA THR A 195 -1.75 -6.60 -22.40
C THR A 195 -2.37 -7.61 -21.44
N GLN A 196 -1.80 -7.74 -20.23
CA GLN A 196 -2.33 -8.59 -19.15
C GLN A 196 -3.74 -8.19 -18.69
N SER A 197 -4.13 -6.92 -18.84
CA SER A 197 -5.49 -6.46 -18.53
C SER A 197 -6.48 -6.63 -19.69
N TYR A 198 -6.08 -7.30 -20.78
CA TYR A 198 -6.85 -7.35 -22.03
C TYR A 198 -7.23 -5.95 -22.55
N ARG A 199 -6.31 -4.99 -22.36
CA ARG A 199 -6.51 -3.55 -22.64
C ARG A 199 -7.62 -2.86 -21.84
N THR A 200 -8.21 -3.52 -20.83
CA THR A 200 -9.16 -2.90 -19.91
C THR A 200 -8.44 -1.87 -19.03
N PRO A 201 -8.99 -0.67 -18.80
CA PRO A 201 -8.40 0.29 -17.88
C PRO A 201 -8.26 -0.29 -16.47
N ILE A 202 -7.05 -0.23 -15.92
CA ILE A 202 -6.74 -0.51 -14.52
C ILE A 202 -6.31 0.79 -13.83
N TYR A 203 -6.81 1.00 -12.62
CA TYR A 203 -6.45 2.16 -11.81
C TYR A 203 -5.44 1.77 -10.74
N TYR A 204 -4.49 2.67 -10.48
CA TYR A 204 -3.51 2.55 -9.41
C TYR A 204 -3.33 3.90 -8.72
N VAL A 205 -2.79 3.87 -7.50
CA VAL A 205 -2.56 5.08 -6.69
C VAL A 205 -1.15 5.59 -6.92
N ASP A 206 -1.04 6.88 -7.21
CA ASP A 206 0.19 7.65 -7.31
C ASP A 206 0.23 8.70 -6.19
N LEU A 207 1.43 9.16 -5.84
CA LEU A 207 1.65 10.24 -4.88
C LEU A 207 2.26 11.42 -5.64
N THR A 208 1.60 12.56 -5.58
CA THR A 208 2.03 13.78 -6.28
C THR A 208 1.99 14.97 -5.35
N LEU A 209 2.60 16.09 -5.77
CA LEU A 209 2.29 17.39 -5.19
C LEU A 209 0.83 17.75 -5.48
N ARG A 210 0.27 18.65 -4.65
CA ARG A 210 -1.04 19.25 -4.92
C ARG A 210 -1.03 20.01 -6.25
N ASP A 211 -2.18 20.05 -6.91
CA ASP A 211 -2.33 20.68 -8.22
C ASP A 211 -1.87 22.15 -8.19
N GLY A 212 -1.10 22.55 -9.21
CA GLY A 212 -0.56 23.90 -9.34
C GLY A 212 0.69 24.20 -8.50
N ILE A 213 1.16 23.28 -7.65
CA ILE A 213 2.37 23.45 -6.86
C ILE A 213 3.56 22.79 -7.57
N ASN A 214 4.63 23.56 -7.82
CA ASN A 214 5.88 23.00 -8.30
C ASN A 214 6.79 22.57 -7.13
N LEU A 215 7.79 21.73 -7.43
CA LEU A 215 8.64 21.13 -6.40
C LEU A 215 9.50 22.17 -5.65
N GLN A 216 9.98 23.21 -6.32
CA GLN A 216 10.84 24.21 -5.69
C GLN A 216 10.06 25.04 -4.66
N ASP A 217 8.85 25.45 -4.99
CA ASP A 217 7.96 26.18 -4.08
C ASP A 217 7.51 25.30 -2.91
N ALA A 218 7.23 24.02 -3.18
CA ALA A 218 6.90 23.04 -2.16
C ALA A 218 8.04 22.87 -1.14
N ILE A 219 9.28 22.73 -1.60
CA ILE A 219 10.46 22.60 -0.72
C ILE A 219 10.70 23.89 0.08
N SER A 220 10.56 25.05 -0.57
CA SER A 220 10.73 26.33 0.12
C SER A 220 9.70 26.53 1.23
N SER A 221 8.45 26.16 0.98
CA SER A 221 7.38 26.19 1.97
C SER A 221 7.62 25.16 3.08
N ALA A 222 8.05 23.94 2.73
CA ALA A 222 8.35 22.88 3.70
C ALA A 222 9.42 23.29 4.72
N LYS A 223 10.46 24.01 4.29
CA LYS A 223 11.49 24.55 5.19
C LYS A 223 10.93 25.56 6.19
N GLN A 224 10.03 26.43 5.75
CA GLN A 224 9.37 27.40 6.62
C GLN A 224 8.48 26.69 7.65
N ILE A 225 7.75 25.65 7.22
CA ILE A 225 6.91 24.82 8.10
C ILE A 225 7.78 24.11 9.15
N GLU A 226 8.91 23.52 8.74
CA GLU A 226 9.85 22.86 9.65
C GLU A 226 10.36 23.83 10.73
N GLU A 227 10.84 25.01 10.32
CA GLU A 227 11.37 26.02 11.25
C GLU A 227 10.31 26.45 12.28
N GLN A 228 9.10 26.73 11.81
CA GLN A 228 7.98 27.10 12.68
C GLN A 228 7.58 25.96 13.62
N SER A 229 7.52 24.73 13.11
CA SER A 229 7.16 23.54 13.88
C SER A 229 8.19 23.29 14.99
N LYS A 230 9.48 23.39 14.66
CA LYS A 230 10.57 23.24 15.63
C LYS A 230 10.55 24.34 16.68
N ALA A 231 10.26 25.59 16.29
CA ALA A 231 10.08 26.69 17.23
C ALA A 231 8.88 26.49 18.17
N ALA A 232 7.83 25.82 17.71
CA ALA A 232 6.67 25.44 18.52
C ALA A 232 6.91 24.18 19.38
N GLY A 233 8.05 23.51 19.25
CA GLY A 233 8.41 22.30 20.01
C GLY A 233 7.99 20.99 19.36
N PHE A 234 7.63 20.99 18.08
CA PHE A 234 7.38 19.79 17.30
C PHE A 234 8.69 19.31 16.64
N TYR A 235 9.20 18.16 17.09
CA TYR A 235 10.47 17.58 16.63
C TYR A 235 10.22 16.31 15.82
N GLN A 236 10.18 16.47 14.49
CA GLN A 236 9.91 15.37 13.56
C GLN A 236 10.98 14.26 13.65
N GLU A 237 12.24 14.63 13.87
CA GLU A 237 13.35 13.69 14.02
C GLU A 237 13.16 12.73 15.22
N ALA A 238 12.58 13.23 16.31
CA ALA A 238 12.30 12.44 17.50
C ALA A 238 11.07 11.55 17.29
N LEU A 239 10.05 12.06 16.60
CA LEU A 239 8.87 11.30 16.22
C LEU A 239 9.23 10.09 15.34
N ASP A 240 10.01 10.31 14.28
CA ASP A 240 10.50 9.26 13.40
C ASP A 240 11.35 8.23 14.17
N HIS A 241 12.19 8.67 15.11
CA HIS A 241 13.00 7.76 15.93
C HIS A 241 12.14 6.81 16.77
N VAL A 242 11.12 7.34 17.46
CA VAL A 242 10.20 6.54 18.27
C VAL A 242 9.39 5.57 17.40
N ALA A 243 8.92 6.03 16.25
CA ALA A 243 8.17 5.20 15.32
C ALA A 243 9.01 4.04 14.76
N ARG A 244 10.29 4.25 14.38
CA ARG A 244 11.19 3.16 13.96
C ARG A 244 11.36 2.09 15.03
N GLN A 245 11.52 2.50 16.29
CA GLN A 245 11.62 1.55 17.41
C GLN A 245 10.33 0.78 17.63
N GLY A 246 9.19 1.45 17.48
CA GLY A 246 7.85 0.87 17.54
C GLY A 246 7.61 -0.20 16.48
N TYR A 247 7.98 0.11 15.23
CA TYR A 247 7.75 -0.73 14.06
C TYR A 247 8.62 -1.98 14.05
N GLY A 248 9.75 -1.99 14.77
CA GLY A 248 10.57 -3.19 14.94
C GLY A 248 9.81 -4.39 15.52
N ASN A 249 8.68 -4.15 16.20
CA ASN A 249 7.83 -5.18 16.78
C ASN A 249 6.63 -5.55 15.88
N ALA A 250 6.54 -4.98 14.67
CA ALA A 250 5.30 -4.85 13.93
C ALA A 250 4.98 -5.91 12.88
N SER A 251 5.72 -7.03 12.89
CA SER A 251 5.60 -8.03 11.82
C SER A 251 4.30 -8.82 11.88
N PHE A 252 3.71 -9.06 13.05
CA PHE A 252 2.53 -9.92 13.25
C PHE A 252 1.42 -9.27 14.09
N GLU A 253 1.26 -7.94 13.98
CA GLU A 253 0.30 -7.17 14.81
C GLU A 253 -1.16 -7.36 14.42
N VAL A 254 -1.41 -7.86 13.20
CA VAL A 254 -2.76 -8.00 12.66
C VAL A 254 -3.56 -9.00 13.50
N GLY A 255 -4.60 -8.51 14.18
CA GLY A 255 -5.53 -9.35 14.93
C GLY A 255 -6.33 -10.29 14.02
N SER A 256 -6.94 -11.34 14.57
CA SER A 256 -7.68 -12.31 13.75
C SER A 256 -8.87 -11.72 13.00
N GLU A 257 -9.59 -10.77 13.60
CA GLU A 257 -10.75 -10.11 12.99
C GLU A 257 -10.32 -9.20 11.82
N GLU A 258 -9.35 -8.31 12.07
CA GLU A 258 -8.74 -7.48 11.03
C GLU A 258 -8.07 -8.32 9.93
N GLY A 259 -7.51 -9.47 10.30
CA GLY A 259 -6.90 -10.41 9.37
C GLY A 259 -7.89 -11.02 8.39
N LEU A 260 -9.12 -11.33 8.82
CA LEU A 260 -10.17 -11.85 7.93
C LEU A 260 -10.60 -10.80 6.91
N ASP A 261 -10.78 -9.54 7.33
CA ASP A 261 -11.06 -8.43 6.41
C ASP A 261 -9.94 -8.25 5.38
N ILE A 262 -8.68 -8.38 5.80
CA ILE A 262 -7.52 -8.31 4.90
C ILE A 262 -7.55 -9.46 3.90
N VAL A 263 -7.84 -10.68 4.35
CA VAL A 263 -7.91 -11.88 3.50
C VAL A 263 -8.95 -11.72 2.39
N GLU A 264 -10.13 -11.14 2.66
CA GLU A 264 -11.15 -10.86 1.64
C GLU A 264 -10.62 -9.94 0.52
N GLU A 265 -9.83 -8.93 0.88
CA GLU A 265 -9.22 -7.99 -0.07
C GLU A 265 -7.92 -8.51 -0.70
N PHE A 266 -7.26 -9.50 -0.09
CA PHE A 266 -5.95 -10.00 -0.49
C PHE A 266 -6.05 -11.12 -1.54
N TYR A 267 -7.05 -12.00 -1.40
CA TYR A 267 -7.26 -13.19 -2.26
C TYR A 267 -8.36 -13.02 -3.31
N THR A 268 -8.46 -11.83 -3.91
CA THR A 268 -9.50 -11.47 -4.88
C THR A 268 -9.50 -12.29 -6.18
N ASP A 269 -8.35 -12.83 -6.56
CA ASP A 269 -8.11 -13.34 -7.93
C ASP A 269 -8.69 -14.74 -8.19
N GLU A 270 -8.98 -15.54 -7.16
CA GLU A 270 -9.42 -16.93 -7.37
C GLU A 270 -10.85 -17.08 -7.88
N SER A 271 -11.70 -16.06 -7.71
CA SER A 271 -12.99 -16.01 -8.41
C SER A 271 -12.86 -15.79 -9.93
N ARG A 272 -11.69 -15.38 -10.43
CA ARG A 272 -11.37 -15.26 -11.86
C ARG A 272 -10.50 -16.41 -12.38
N SER A 273 -9.77 -17.09 -11.50
CA SER A 273 -8.85 -18.17 -11.85
C SER A 273 -9.55 -19.39 -12.47
N GLU A 274 -10.83 -19.63 -12.17
CA GLU A 274 -11.59 -20.72 -12.81
C GLU A 274 -11.88 -20.48 -14.30
N GLN A 275 -11.60 -19.28 -14.85
CA GLN A 275 -11.78 -19.00 -16.28
C GLN A 275 -10.50 -18.64 -17.06
N HIS A 276 -9.34 -18.43 -16.41
CA HIS A 276 -8.15 -17.94 -17.12
C HIS A 276 -6.82 -18.60 -16.74
N GLN A 277 -6.82 -19.71 -16.00
CA GLN A 277 -5.64 -20.56 -15.92
C GLN A 277 -5.56 -21.49 -17.13
N GLN A 278 -4.88 -21.04 -18.19
CA GLN A 278 -4.11 -21.94 -19.04
C GLN A 278 -2.94 -21.19 -19.71
N THR A 279 -1.74 -21.63 -19.34
CA THR A 279 -0.53 -21.70 -20.19
C THR A 279 0.10 -20.39 -20.70
N HIS A 280 0.70 -19.52 -19.86
CA HIS A 280 1.57 -18.47 -20.44
C HIS A 280 2.90 -18.13 -19.76
N ASP A 281 3.16 -18.50 -18.50
CA ASP A 281 4.43 -18.07 -17.87
C ASP A 281 5.63 -19.01 -18.09
N LEU A 282 5.42 -20.27 -18.49
CA LEU A 282 6.54 -21.20 -18.76
C LEU A 282 7.18 -21.02 -20.15
N ASN A 283 6.43 -20.53 -21.14
CA ASN A 283 6.95 -20.33 -22.50
C ASN A 283 7.82 -19.06 -22.61
N TYR A 284 7.49 -18.02 -21.84
CA TYR A 284 8.18 -16.73 -21.95
C TYR A 284 9.64 -16.77 -21.48
N VAL A 285 9.93 -17.55 -20.43
CA VAL A 285 11.30 -17.73 -19.92
C VAL A 285 12.14 -18.57 -20.90
N GLN A 286 11.55 -19.62 -21.49
CA GLN A 286 12.25 -20.47 -22.47
C GLN A 286 12.55 -19.72 -23.79
N ASP A 287 11.66 -18.83 -24.22
CA ASP A 287 11.85 -18.04 -25.44
C ASP A 287 12.93 -16.95 -25.28
N ILE A 288 13.04 -16.33 -24.10
CA ILE A 288 14.15 -15.40 -23.79
C ILE A 288 15.49 -16.13 -23.75
N GLN A 289 15.53 -17.33 -23.17
CA GLN A 289 16.75 -18.12 -23.07
C GLN A 289 17.24 -18.61 -24.45
N LYS A 290 16.31 -18.99 -25.34
CA LYS A 290 16.62 -19.31 -26.74
C LYS A 290 17.04 -18.08 -27.55
N GLY A 291 16.40 -16.93 -27.35
CA GLY A 291 16.76 -15.69 -28.03
C GLY A 291 18.16 -15.20 -27.66
N LEU A 292 18.54 -15.33 -26.39
CA LEU A 292 19.90 -14.99 -25.91
C LEU A 292 20.97 -15.96 -26.44
N GLN A 293 20.67 -17.26 -26.54
CA GLN A 293 21.61 -18.24 -27.12
C GLN A 293 21.85 -18.05 -28.62
N GLN A 294 20.85 -17.58 -29.37
CA GLN A 294 20.99 -17.30 -30.80
C GLN A 294 21.71 -15.98 -31.11
N SER A 295 21.77 -15.07 -30.13
CA SER A 295 22.33 -13.72 -30.31
C SER A 295 23.84 -13.63 -30.02
N VAL A 296 24.46 -14.69 -29.51
CA VAL A 296 25.90 -14.74 -29.24
C VAL A 296 26.58 -15.65 -30.28
N GLN A 297 26.79 -15.14 -31.48
CA GLN A 297 27.84 -15.67 -32.35
C GLN A 297 29.18 -15.12 -31.85
N ALA A 298 30.06 -16.02 -31.43
CA ALA A 298 31.44 -15.72 -31.10
C ALA A 298 32.15 -15.16 -32.34
N LEU A 299 32.57 -13.90 -32.27
CA LEU A 299 33.58 -13.34 -33.17
C LEU A 299 34.93 -13.94 -32.77
N ASN A 300 35.34 -14.98 -33.48
CA ASN A 300 36.75 -15.36 -33.63
C ASN A 300 37.32 -14.69 -34.87
#